data_AF-A0A398A3V1-F1
#
_entry.id   AF-A0A398A3V1-F1
#
_cell.length_a   1.000
_cell.length_b   1.000
_cell.length_c   1.000
_cell.angle_alpha   90.00
_cell.angle_beta   90.00
_cell.angle_gamma   90.00
#
_symmetry.space_group_name_H-M   'P 1'
#
loop_
_entity.id
_entity.type
_entity.pdbx_description
1 polymer ?
#
loop_
_entity_poly.entity_id
_entity_poly.type
_entity_poly.pdbx_seq_one_letter_code
_entity_poly.pdbx_strand_id
1 'polypeptide(L)'
;MKNVDWYSILAPVYKNATLTSEPKKSITVAVYDPCSEYYLLAYLNSETVQKAIHVKPTNLQYVWQPCNHTITNSWSQDDIDLILGVRIIVYSPSGDLDLVVPVTGTIQVIKNMNLTVEKLWRQWFSGREVGGFTEEYKGNFTVAIDQPVRALTIFTSFIRNTPLPSTL
;
A
#
# COMPACT_ATOMS: atom_id res chain seq x y z
N MET A 1 -25.08 -1.48 1.99
CA MET A 1 -23.90 -1.61 1.13
C MET A 1 -23.30 -2.99 1.38
N LYS A 2 -23.53 -3.96 0.50
CA LYS A 2 -22.88 -5.27 0.51
C LYS A 2 -22.39 -5.45 -0.93
N ASN A 3 -21.09 -5.71 -1.14
CA ASN A 3 -20.39 -5.88 -2.43
C ASN A 3 -19.49 -4.72 -2.92
N VAL A 4 -18.94 -3.88 -2.04
CA VAL A 4 -17.86 -2.96 -2.42
C VAL A 4 -16.61 -3.31 -1.62
N ASP A 5 -15.48 -3.44 -2.29
CA ASP A 5 -14.18 -3.55 -1.65
C ASP A 5 -13.75 -2.14 -1.21
N TRP A 6 -13.64 -1.97 0.11
CA TRP A 6 -13.22 -0.76 0.81
C TRP A 6 -11.81 -0.27 0.45
N TYR A 7 -10.92 -1.14 -0.03
CA TYR A 7 -9.56 -0.78 -0.44
C TYR A 7 -9.45 -0.44 -1.93
N SER A 8 -10.45 -0.83 -2.73
CA SER A 8 -10.54 -0.45 -4.14
C SER A 8 -11.97 -0.60 -4.65
N ILE A 9 -12.66 0.52 -4.88
CA ILE A 9 -14.05 0.50 -5.37
C ILE A 9 -14.23 -0.15 -6.75
N LEU A 10 -13.15 -0.34 -7.51
CA LEU A 10 -13.15 -1.00 -8.82
C LEU A 10 -12.76 -2.48 -8.73
N ALA A 11 -12.41 -2.99 -7.55
CA ALA A 11 -12.02 -4.38 -7.41
C ALA A 11 -13.21 -5.32 -7.69
N PRO A 12 -12.96 -6.44 -8.39
CA PRO A 12 -13.98 -7.46 -8.60
C PRO A 12 -14.46 -8.02 -7.26
N VAL A 13 -15.77 -8.23 -7.17
CA VAL A 13 -16.40 -8.82 -5.98
C VAL A 13 -15.99 -10.28 -5.84
N TYR A 14 -15.62 -10.64 -4.61
CA TYR A 14 -15.35 -12.01 -4.21
C TYR A 14 -16.48 -12.98 -4.64
N LYS A 15 -16.09 -14.08 -5.30
CA LYS A 15 -16.96 -15.24 -5.56
C LYS A 15 -16.29 -16.46 -4.93
N ASN A 16 -17.05 -17.27 -4.19
CA ASN A 16 -16.60 -18.44 -3.42
C ASN A 16 -15.27 -19.04 -3.91
N ALA A 17 -14.20 -18.81 -3.15
CA ALA A 17 -12.88 -19.33 -3.46
C ALA A 17 -12.79 -20.81 -3.07
N THR A 18 -12.57 -21.69 -4.05
CA THR A 18 -12.11 -23.05 -3.82
C THR A 18 -10.59 -23.10 -3.90
N LEU A 19 -9.94 -23.60 -2.84
CA LEU A 19 -8.52 -23.92 -2.85
C LEU A 19 -8.26 -25.11 -3.78
N THR A 20 -7.28 -24.98 -4.67
CA THR A 20 -6.86 -26.04 -5.59
C THR A 20 -5.49 -26.58 -5.18
N SER A 21 -5.24 -27.86 -5.46
CA SER A 21 -3.93 -28.50 -5.23
C SER A 21 -2.83 -27.91 -6.11
N GLU A 22 -3.20 -27.47 -7.31
CA GLU A 22 -2.34 -26.73 -8.22
C GLU A 22 -2.43 -25.23 -7.90
N PRO A 23 -1.30 -24.51 -7.74
CA PRO A 23 -1.32 -23.08 -7.59
C PRO A 23 -1.91 -22.45 -8.85
N LYS A 24 -2.86 -21.51 -8.68
CA LYS A 24 -3.29 -20.68 -9.80
C LYS A 24 -2.05 -20.04 -10.42
N LYS A 25 -1.93 -20.14 -11.74
CA LYS A 25 -0.87 -19.46 -12.48
C LYS A 25 -0.90 -17.98 -12.10
N SER A 26 0.21 -17.47 -11.56
CA SER A 26 0.32 -16.08 -11.16
C SER A 26 -0.14 -15.21 -12.32
N ILE A 27 -1.28 -14.55 -12.12
CA ILE A 27 -1.68 -13.47 -12.98
C ILE A 27 -0.73 -12.33 -12.62
N THR A 28 -0.15 -11.69 -13.63
CA THR A 28 0.78 -10.56 -13.46
C THR A 28 0.28 -9.56 -12.40
N VAL A 29 1.17 -8.79 -11.78
CA VAL A 29 0.84 -7.67 -10.85
C VAL A 29 -0.29 -6.75 -11.38
N ALA A 30 -0.51 -6.74 -12.69
CA ALA A 30 -1.59 -6.03 -13.35
C ALA A 30 -3.03 -6.55 -13.07
N VAL A 31 -3.22 -7.74 -12.49
CA VAL A 31 -4.56 -8.29 -12.22
C VAL A 31 -4.74 -8.58 -10.74
N TYR A 32 -5.66 -7.84 -10.13
CA TYR A 32 -6.08 -8.06 -8.75
C TYR A 32 -6.92 -9.34 -8.63
N ASP A 33 -6.50 -10.27 -7.77
CA ASP A 33 -7.31 -11.43 -7.37
C ASP A 33 -7.88 -11.19 -5.95
N PRO A 34 -9.20 -11.00 -5.80
CA PRO A 34 -9.84 -10.76 -4.50
C PRO A 34 -9.77 -11.99 -3.58
N CYS A 35 -9.34 -13.14 -4.09
CA CYS A 35 -9.15 -14.36 -3.31
C CYS A 35 -7.71 -14.54 -2.81
N SER A 36 -6.80 -13.62 -3.12
CA SER A 36 -5.37 -13.72 -2.82
C SER A 36 -5.05 -13.96 -1.34
N GLU A 37 -5.84 -13.38 -0.43
CA GLU A 37 -5.69 -13.57 1.01
C GLU A 37 -5.85 -15.04 1.44
N TYR A 38 -6.76 -15.80 0.82
CA TYR A 38 -6.95 -17.22 1.13
C TYR A 38 -5.73 -18.06 0.74
N TYR A 39 -5.08 -17.71 -0.38
CA TYR A 39 -3.86 -18.38 -0.81
C TYR A 39 -2.71 -18.10 0.16
N LEU A 40 -2.60 -16.86 0.62
CA LEU A 40 -1.60 -16.47 1.62
C LEU A 40 -1.81 -17.21 2.95
N LEU A 41 -3.05 -17.27 3.43
CA LEU A 41 -3.44 -18.00 4.64
C LEU A 41 -3.09 -19.49 4.56
N ALA A 42 -3.41 -20.15 3.45
CA ALA A 42 -3.07 -21.56 3.24
C ALA A 42 -1.56 -21.77 3.15
N TYR A 43 -0.85 -20.89 2.43
CA TYR A 43 0.60 -20.98 2.24
C TYR A 43 1.37 -20.81 3.55
N LEU A 44 1.07 -19.77 4.34
CA LEU A 44 1.81 -19.48 5.58
C LEU A 44 1.46 -20.42 6.74
N ASN A 45 0.36 -21.17 6.64
CA ASN A 45 0.02 -22.24 7.59
C ASN A 45 0.51 -23.64 7.16
N SER A 46 1.19 -23.76 6.02
CA SER A 46 1.84 -25.01 5.62
C SER A 46 3.06 -25.30 6.49
N GLU A 47 3.17 -26.52 7.03
CA GLU A 47 4.32 -26.94 7.85
C GLU A 47 5.64 -26.82 7.08
N THR A 48 5.64 -27.17 5.79
CA THR A 48 6.83 -27.04 4.93
C THR A 48 7.26 -25.59 4.79
N VAL A 49 6.31 -24.68 4.59
CA VAL A 49 6.60 -23.23 4.49
C VAL A 49 7.10 -22.71 5.82
N GLN A 50 6.42 -23.02 6.93
CA GLN A 50 6.82 -22.62 8.28
C GLN A 50 8.23 -23.08 8.63
N LYS A 51 8.58 -24.34 8.33
CA LYS A 51 9.95 -24.85 8.48
C LYS A 51 10.96 -24.05 7.64
N ALA A 52 10.63 -23.75 6.39
CA ALA A 52 11.52 -23.02 5.47
C ALA A 52 11.77 -21.57 5.92
N ILE A 53 10.79 -20.92 6.55
CA ILE A 53 10.94 -19.57 7.13
C ILE A 53 11.35 -19.59 8.62
N HIS A 54 11.82 -20.74 9.11
CA HIS A 54 12.30 -20.94 10.47
C HIS A 54 11.30 -20.59 11.58
N VAL A 55 10.01 -20.75 11.33
CA VAL A 55 8.99 -20.71 12.38
C VAL A 55 9.25 -21.88 13.32
N LYS A 56 9.48 -21.57 14.59
CA LYS A 56 9.71 -22.61 15.60
C LYS A 56 8.44 -23.43 15.77
N PRO A 57 8.52 -24.77 15.74
CA PRO A 57 7.41 -25.62 16.16
C PRO A 57 7.07 -25.23 17.58
N THR A 58 5.91 -24.60 17.73
CA THR A 58 5.41 -24.17 19.02
C THR A 58 4.05 -24.82 19.17
N ASN A 59 3.72 -25.31 20.37
CA ASN A 59 2.39 -25.88 20.67
C ASN A 59 1.34 -24.76 20.79
N LEU A 60 1.43 -23.72 19.97
CA LEU A 60 0.48 -22.61 19.97
C LEU A 60 -0.87 -23.15 19.46
N GLN A 61 -1.93 -22.83 20.19
CA GLN A 61 -3.29 -23.27 19.87
C GLN A 61 -3.94 -22.46 18.74
N TYR A 62 -3.18 -21.61 18.05
CA TYR A 62 -3.70 -20.72 17.02
C TYR A 62 -2.88 -20.82 15.73
N VAL A 63 -3.58 -20.65 14.61
CA VAL A 63 -2.99 -20.58 13.27
C VAL A 63 -2.45 -19.18 12.99
N TRP A 64 -1.52 -19.07 12.04
CA TRP A 64 -1.11 -17.77 11.54
C TRP A 64 -2.31 -17.07 10.87
N GLN A 65 -2.46 -15.79 11.15
CA GLN A 65 -3.48 -14.89 10.61
C GLN A 65 -2.79 -13.61 10.12
N PRO A 66 -3.37 -12.87 9.15
CA PRO A 66 -2.78 -11.64 8.63
C PRO A 66 -2.83 -10.52 9.67
N CYS A 67 -3.85 -10.53 10.53
CA CYS A 67 -4.11 -9.54 11.57
C CYS A 67 -4.51 -10.23 12.89
N ASN A 68 -4.14 -9.63 14.02
CA ASN A 68 -4.60 -10.03 15.35
C ASN A 68 -5.58 -8.97 15.89
N HIS A 69 -6.88 -9.26 15.81
CA HIS A 69 -7.92 -8.32 16.23
C HIS A 69 -7.94 -8.00 17.72
N THR A 70 -7.43 -8.90 18.59
CA THR A 70 -7.31 -8.60 20.02
C THR A 70 -6.35 -7.43 20.23
N ILE A 71 -5.19 -7.45 19.56
CA ILE A 71 -4.21 -6.36 19.62
C ILE A 71 -4.83 -5.08 19.02
N THR A 72 -5.40 -5.16 17.82
CA THR A 72 -6.00 -4.01 17.14
C THR A 72 -7.08 -3.32 17.99
N ASN A 73 -7.94 -4.09 18.66
CA ASN A 73 -9.02 -3.54 19.48
C ASN A 73 -8.54 -2.96 20.82
N SER A 74 -7.35 -3.36 21.28
CA SER A 74 -6.76 -2.88 22.53
C SER A 74 -5.77 -1.74 22.34
N TRP A 75 -5.50 -1.33 21.09
CA TRP A 75 -4.53 -0.30 20.77
C TRP A 75 -5.09 1.09 21.09
N SER A 76 -4.32 1.91 21.82
CA SER A 76 -4.57 3.34 22.01
C SER A 76 -3.73 4.13 21.01
N GLN A 77 -4.33 5.12 20.35
CA GLN A 77 -3.57 6.06 19.53
C GLN A 77 -2.98 7.14 20.44
N ASP A 78 -1.65 7.14 20.55
CA ASP A 78 -0.91 8.33 20.96
C ASP A 78 -0.59 9.17 19.71
N ASP A 79 -0.50 10.49 19.88
CA ASP A 79 -0.13 11.40 18.79
C ASP A 79 1.28 11.03 18.27
N ILE A 80 1.39 10.78 16.97
CA ILE A 80 2.68 10.58 16.32
C ILE A 80 3.23 11.95 15.94
N ASP A 81 4.29 12.38 16.62
CA ASP A 81 5.05 13.57 16.23
C ASP A 81 5.82 13.31 14.92
N LEU A 82 5.63 14.20 13.94
CA LEU A 82 6.38 14.14 12.68
C LEU A 82 7.83 14.60 12.92
N ILE A 83 8.79 13.71 12.69
CA ILE A 83 10.21 14.04 12.76
C ILE A 83 10.60 14.90 11.55
N LEU A 84 10.78 16.20 11.77
CA LEU A 84 11.30 17.12 10.77
C LEU A 84 12.83 17.00 10.67
N GLY A 85 13.40 17.28 9.50
CA GLY A 85 14.84 17.24 9.25
C GLY A 85 15.35 15.96 8.57
N VAL A 86 14.46 15.00 8.31
CA VAL A 86 14.72 13.85 7.44
C VAL A 86 13.95 14.00 6.13
N ARG A 87 14.37 13.27 5.09
CA ARG A 87 13.63 13.23 3.83
C ARG A 87 12.38 12.36 3.97
N ILE A 88 11.22 12.94 3.64
CA ILE A 88 9.91 12.33 3.83
C ILE A 88 9.22 12.21 2.47
N ILE A 89 8.63 11.04 2.21
CA ILE A 89 7.66 10.86 1.15
C ILE A 89 6.35 10.33 1.74
N VAL A 90 5.26 11.06 1.49
CA VAL A 90 3.90 10.58 1.76
C VAL A 90 3.38 9.98 0.47
N TYR A 91 3.15 8.67 0.49
CA TYR A 91 2.72 7.90 -0.68
C TYR A 91 1.34 7.28 -0.45
N SER A 92 0.44 7.47 -1.42
CA SER A 92 -0.89 6.83 -1.43
C SER A 92 -0.96 5.80 -2.58
N PRO A 93 -0.87 4.48 -2.28
CA PRO A 93 -0.76 3.41 -3.28
C PRO A 93 -2.07 3.01 -3.96
N SER A 94 -3.18 3.17 -3.24
CA SER A 94 -4.55 2.88 -3.68
C SER A 94 -5.21 4.10 -4.33
N GLY A 95 -4.49 5.22 -4.38
CA GLY A 95 -4.85 6.41 -5.12
C GLY A 95 -6.18 7.00 -4.71
N ASP A 96 -6.98 7.34 -5.71
CA ASP A 96 -8.34 7.88 -5.60
C ASP A 96 -9.43 6.80 -5.41
N LEU A 97 -9.04 5.52 -5.25
CA LEU A 97 -9.97 4.39 -5.16
C LEU A 97 -10.07 3.79 -3.74
N ASP A 98 -9.22 4.24 -2.81
CA ASP A 98 -9.25 3.86 -1.39
C ASP A 98 -10.36 4.58 -0.63
N LEU A 99 -11.25 3.84 0.04
CA LEU A 99 -12.27 4.41 0.91
C LEU A 99 -11.87 4.44 2.39
N VAL A 100 -10.82 3.71 2.79
CA VAL A 100 -10.35 3.62 4.17
C VAL A 100 -9.49 4.83 4.51
N VAL A 101 -8.52 5.12 3.64
CA VAL A 101 -7.63 6.29 3.77
C VAL A 101 -7.63 7.04 2.44
N PRO A 102 -8.68 7.84 2.17
CA PRO A 102 -8.83 8.49 0.88
C PRO A 102 -7.76 9.57 0.68
N VAL A 103 -7.30 9.72 -0.56
CA VAL A 103 -6.30 10.72 -0.97
C VAL A 103 -6.66 12.15 -0.53
N THR A 104 -7.94 12.48 -0.49
CA THR A 104 -8.45 13.78 -0.05
C THR A 104 -8.15 14.05 1.42
N GLY A 105 -8.29 13.04 2.28
CA GLY A 105 -7.95 13.13 3.70
C GLY A 105 -6.46 13.36 3.90
N THR A 106 -5.62 12.59 3.19
CA THR A 106 -4.16 12.75 3.22
C THR A 106 -3.72 14.16 2.78
N ILE A 107 -4.22 14.64 1.63
CA ILE A 107 -3.92 15.99 1.13
C ILE A 107 -4.37 17.06 2.15
N GLN A 108 -5.53 16.89 2.78
CA GLN A 108 -6.02 17.85 3.77
C GLN A 108 -5.11 17.94 4.99
N VAL A 109 -4.63 16.80 5.50
CA VAL A 109 -3.68 16.76 6.63
C VAL A 109 -2.39 17.48 6.27
N ILE A 110 -1.83 17.24 5.08
CA ILE A 110 -0.59 17.89 4.62
C ILE A 110 -0.78 19.41 4.47
N LYS A 111 -1.93 19.86 3.95
CA LYS A 111 -2.25 21.29 3.87
C LYS A 111 -2.30 21.94 5.25
N ASN A 112 -2.84 21.24 6.25
CA ASN A 112 -2.90 21.74 7.62
C ASN A 112 -1.51 21.88 8.29
N MET A 113 -0.47 21.20 7.76
CA MET A 113 0.91 21.37 8.22
C MET A 113 1.55 22.70 7.79
N ASN A 114 0.89 23.46 6.90
CA ASN A 114 1.34 24.77 6.42
C ASN A 114 2.79 24.76 5.87
N LEU A 115 3.17 23.69 5.18
CA LEU A 115 4.48 23.55 4.56
C LEU A 115 4.61 24.50 3.36
N THR A 116 5.81 25.02 3.13
CA THR A 116 6.08 25.86 1.95
C THR A 116 6.22 24.99 0.70
N VAL A 117 5.32 25.17 -0.26
CA VAL A 117 5.39 24.48 -1.56
C VAL A 117 6.63 24.95 -2.34
N GLU A 118 7.40 24.00 -2.85
CA GLU A 118 8.58 24.23 -3.69
C GLU A 118 8.29 23.92 -5.17
N LYS A 119 7.58 22.82 -5.44
CA LYS A 119 7.04 22.53 -6.78
C LYS A 119 5.55 22.24 -6.65
N LEU A 120 4.75 23.08 -7.29
CA LEU A 120 3.30 22.96 -7.35
C LEU A 120 2.87 21.59 -7.85
N TRP A 121 1.69 21.19 -7.40
CA TRP A 121 0.96 20.02 -7.87
C TRP A 121 1.08 19.80 -9.38
N ARG A 122 1.68 18.67 -9.75
CA ARG A 122 1.93 18.32 -11.16
C ARG A 122 1.83 16.82 -11.38
N GLN A 123 1.61 16.47 -12.63
CA GLN A 123 1.67 15.09 -13.09
C GLN A 123 3.13 14.62 -13.13
N TRP A 124 3.33 13.34 -12.81
CA TRP A 124 4.59 12.65 -13.07
C TRP A 124 4.35 11.46 -13.99
N PHE A 125 5.41 10.98 -14.63
CA PHE A 125 5.31 9.97 -15.70
C PHE A 125 6.01 8.67 -15.33
N SER A 126 5.41 7.55 -15.76
CA SER A 126 6.03 6.23 -15.74
C SER A 126 5.99 5.66 -17.16
N GLY A 127 7.14 5.68 -17.84
CA GLY A 127 7.19 5.42 -19.27
C GLY A 127 6.39 6.47 -20.05
N ARG A 128 5.41 6.04 -20.87
CA ARG A 128 4.60 6.92 -21.72
C ARG A 128 3.24 7.31 -21.13
N GLU A 129 3.02 7.00 -19.86
CA GLU A 129 1.75 7.24 -19.19
C GLU A 129 1.93 8.15 -17.98
N VAL A 130 0.88 8.92 -17.67
CA VAL A 130 0.80 9.68 -16.41
C VAL A 130 0.78 8.68 -15.29
N GLY A 131 1.85 8.65 -14.50
CA GLY A 131 2.02 7.80 -13.32
C GLY A 131 1.06 8.19 -12.21
N GLY A 132 0.91 9.49 -11.99
CA GLY A 132 -0.02 10.06 -11.03
C GLY A 132 0.33 11.52 -10.78
N PHE A 133 0.10 11.99 -9.56
CA PHE A 133 0.36 13.38 -9.19
C PHE A 133 1.32 13.50 -8.01
N THR A 134 2.07 14.61 -7.99
CA THR A 134 3.01 14.92 -6.92
C THR A 134 3.12 16.42 -6.66
N GLU A 135 3.39 16.76 -5.40
CA GLU A 135 3.75 18.09 -4.92
C GLU A 135 4.99 17.99 -4.03
N GLU A 136 5.93 18.91 -4.21
CA GLU A 136 7.17 18.95 -3.44
C GLU A 136 7.16 20.20 -2.55
N TYR A 137 7.60 20.03 -1.31
CA TYR A 137 7.66 21.07 -0.30
C TYR A 137 9.10 21.23 0.18
N LYS A 138 9.41 22.45 0.66
CA LYS A 138 10.72 22.74 1.25
C LYS A 138 11.02 21.77 2.40
N GLY A 139 12.30 21.40 2.52
CA GLY A 139 12.76 20.48 3.57
C GLY A 139 12.69 19.01 3.18
N ASN A 140 12.77 18.69 1.88
CA ASN A 140 12.75 17.31 1.37
C ASN A 140 11.47 16.53 1.72
N PHE A 141 10.31 17.21 1.67
CA PHE A 141 9.02 16.59 1.88
C PHE A 141 8.30 16.48 0.53
N THR A 142 7.85 15.28 0.17
CA THR A 142 7.20 15.01 -1.12
C THR A 142 5.90 14.24 -0.90
N VAL A 143 4.87 14.60 -1.64
CA VAL A 143 3.61 13.84 -1.71
C VAL A 143 3.53 13.21 -3.08
N ALA A 144 3.22 11.92 -3.15
CA ALA A 144 3.05 11.19 -4.40
C ALA A 144 1.84 10.27 -4.33
N ILE A 145 1.03 10.27 -5.39
CA ILE A 145 -0.16 9.43 -5.52
C ILE A 145 -0.04 8.63 -6.82
N ASP A 146 -0.46 7.36 -6.78
CA ASP A 146 -0.26 6.41 -7.87
C ASP A 146 -1.26 5.24 -7.83
N GLN A 147 -1.18 4.37 -8.85
CA GLN A 147 -1.61 2.98 -8.83
C GLN A 147 -0.41 2.02 -8.58
N PRO A 148 -0.64 0.81 -8.04
CA PRO A 148 0.43 -0.06 -7.53
C PRO A 148 1.53 -0.42 -8.54
N VAL A 149 1.20 -0.50 -9.83
CA VAL A 149 2.12 -0.92 -10.90
C VAL A 149 3.32 0.02 -11.05
N ARG A 150 3.24 1.25 -10.56
CA ARG A 150 4.28 2.27 -10.74
C ARG A 150 4.95 2.71 -9.43
N ALA A 151 4.62 2.03 -8.32
CA ALA A 151 5.23 2.23 -7.01
C ALA A 151 6.77 2.10 -7.03
N LEU A 152 7.32 1.25 -7.91
CA LEU A 152 8.77 1.08 -8.07
C LEU A 152 9.45 2.37 -8.56
N THR A 153 8.79 3.16 -9.41
CA THR A 153 9.31 4.45 -9.89
C THR A 153 9.42 5.42 -8.71
N ILE A 154 8.39 5.50 -7.88
CA ILE A 154 8.37 6.33 -6.67
C ILE A 154 9.46 5.88 -5.69
N PHE A 155 9.54 4.59 -5.40
CA PHE A 155 10.57 4.04 -4.51
C PHE A 155 11.99 4.33 -5.04
N THR A 156 12.22 4.15 -6.34
CA THR A 156 13.53 4.39 -6.96
C THR A 156 13.92 5.87 -6.89
N SER A 157 13.00 6.79 -7.20
CA SER A 157 13.23 8.23 -7.04
C SER A 157 13.47 8.62 -5.59
N PHE A 158 12.76 7.98 -4.66
CA PHE A 158 12.97 8.16 -3.23
C PHE A 158 14.35 7.66 -2.79
N ILE A 159 14.81 6.47 -3.17
CA ILE A 159 16.13 6.01 -2.72
C ILE A 159 17.28 6.79 -3.39
N ARG A 160 17.11 7.20 -4.65
CA ARG A 160 18.17 7.90 -5.43
C ARG A 160 18.26 9.40 -5.20
N ASN A 161 17.36 9.97 -4.41
CA ASN A 161 17.26 11.43 -4.24
C ASN A 161 17.08 12.19 -5.56
N THR A 162 16.27 11.62 -6.46
CA THR A 162 15.90 12.25 -7.73
C THR A 162 14.43 12.64 -7.71
N PRO A 163 14.05 13.75 -8.36
CA PRO A 163 12.64 14.09 -8.54
C PRO A 163 11.87 13.00 -9.29
N LEU A 164 10.54 13.00 -9.14
CA LEU A 164 9.68 12.18 -10.01
C LEU A 164 9.73 12.71 -11.45
N PRO A 165 9.70 11.83 -12.49
CA PRO A 165 9.81 12.23 -13.89
C PRO A 165 8.69 13.21 -14.27
N SER A 166 9.04 14.35 -14.87
CA SER A 166 8.10 15.41 -15.24
C SER A 166 7.79 15.49 -16.74
N THR A 167 8.40 14.62 -17.55
CA THR A 167 8.27 14.58 -19.01
C THR A 167 8.16 13.14 -19.51
N LEU A 168 7.57 12.99 -20.70
CA LEU A 168 7.60 11.75 -21.51
C LEU A 168 9.02 11.38 -21.96
#